data_AF-A0A2D0MY09-F1
#
_entry.id   AF-A0A2D0MY09-F1
#
_cell.length_a   1.000
_cell.length_b   1.000
_cell.length_c   1.000
_cell.angle_alpha   90.00
_cell.angle_beta   90.00
_cell.angle_gamma   90.00
#
_symmetry.space_group_name_H-M   'P 1'
#
loop_
_entity.id
_entity.type
_entity.pdbx_description
1 polymer ?
#
loop_
_entity_poly.entity_id
_entity_poly.type
_entity_poly.pdbx_seq_one_letter_code
_entity_poly.pdbx_strand_id
1 'polypeptide(L)'
;MGYWEYTPVEELHRRSQFWLSETAFWKEELKFMRKLVRNHLLYFMDEERHPETTRLTQGLLSLKNDLRTIEDNIREHESHLKTLLLARTERKEKAFRREHGSLEHLIGQFTEDYKTTKKKLFREADAVLKEEKVQRLISLAG
;
A
#
# COMPACT_ATOMS: atom_id res chain seq x y z
N MET A 1 -6.15 -15.47 -21.42
CA MET A 1 -6.14 -14.09 -21.95
C MET A 1 -6.62 -13.18 -20.83
N GLY A 2 -5.89 -12.11 -20.54
CA GLY A 2 -6.27 -11.15 -19.50
C GLY A 2 -7.20 -10.07 -20.05
N TYR A 3 -8.04 -9.50 -19.19
CA TYR A 3 -9.04 -8.48 -19.57
C TYR A 3 -8.42 -7.27 -20.30
N TRP A 4 -7.18 -6.91 -19.97
CA TRP A 4 -6.40 -5.79 -20.54
C TRP A 4 -6.00 -5.93 -22.02
N GLU A 5 -6.09 -7.12 -22.60
CA GLU A 5 -5.66 -7.37 -23.99
C GLU A 5 -6.56 -6.68 -25.02
N TYR A 6 -7.84 -6.50 -24.69
CA TYR A 6 -8.86 -5.89 -25.57
C TYR A 6 -9.39 -4.54 -25.07
N THR A 7 -8.95 -4.09 -23.90
CA THR A 7 -9.39 -2.81 -23.31
C THR A 7 -8.92 -1.62 -24.15
N PRO A 8 -9.75 -0.58 -24.38
CA PRO A 8 -9.29 0.64 -25.04
C PRO A 8 -8.08 1.27 -24.31
N VAL A 9 -7.12 1.80 -25.06
CA VAL A 9 -5.88 2.39 -24.49
C VAL A 9 -6.21 3.56 -23.55
N GLU A 10 -7.25 4.31 -23.86
CA GLU A 10 -7.76 5.42 -23.06
C GLU A 10 -8.30 4.95 -21.70
N GLU A 11 -8.89 3.76 -21.65
CA GLU A 11 -9.35 3.15 -20.40
C GLU A 11 -8.15 2.65 -19.58
N LEU A 12 -7.16 2.03 -20.22
CA LEU A 12 -5.91 1.66 -19.54
C LEU A 12 -5.20 2.88 -18.94
N HIS A 13 -5.16 4.00 -19.67
CA HIS A 13 -4.65 5.27 -19.15
C HIS A 13 -5.43 5.76 -17.92
N ARG A 14 -6.77 5.78 -17.98
CA ARG A 14 -7.60 6.16 -16.83
C ARG A 14 -7.31 5.31 -15.60
N ARG A 15 -7.12 3.99 -15.77
CA ARG A 15 -6.75 3.08 -14.68
C ARG A 15 -5.39 3.41 -14.08
N SER A 16 -4.39 3.69 -14.91
CA SER A 16 -3.07 4.12 -14.44
C SER A 16 -3.11 5.43 -13.65
N GLN A 17 -3.91 6.40 -14.11
CA GLN A 17 -4.14 7.65 -13.39
C GLN A 17 -4.85 7.42 -12.04
N PHE A 18 -5.84 6.52 -12.00
CA PHE A 18 -6.47 6.10 -10.76
C PHE A 18 -5.45 5.46 -9.81
N TRP A 19 -4.59 4.57 -10.29
CA TRP A 19 -3.54 3.97 -9.46
C TRP A 19 -2.54 5.00 -8.92
N LEU A 20 -2.18 6.04 -9.67
CA LEU A 20 -1.35 7.14 -9.15
C LEU A 20 -2.05 7.88 -7.99
N SER A 21 -3.37 8.09 -8.08
CA SER A 21 -4.14 8.66 -6.98
C SER A 21 -4.17 7.75 -5.75
N GLU A 22 -4.43 6.45 -5.95
CA GLU A 22 -4.46 5.47 -4.86
C GLU A 22 -3.10 5.34 -4.17
N THR A 23 -2.01 5.28 -4.95
CA THR A 23 -0.66 5.22 -4.36
C THR A 23 -0.31 6.47 -3.55
N ALA A 24 -0.76 7.66 -3.98
CA ALA A 24 -0.60 8.87 -3.20
C ALA A 24 -1.37 8.79 -1.86
N PHE A 25 -2.60 8.27 -1.88
CA PHE A 25 -3.39 8.06 -0.67
C PHE A 25 -2.75 7.04 0.28
N TRP A 26 -2.36 5.86 -0.23
CA TRP A 26 -1.70 4.82 0.58
C TRP A 26 -0.38 5.29 1.20
N LYS A 27 0.34 6.19 0.52
CA LYS A 27 1.58 6.79 1.04
C LYS A 27 1.33 7.63 2.29
N GLU A 28 0.27 8.44 2.29
CA GLU A 28 -0.14 9.19 3.49
C GLU A 28 -0.67 8.26 4.58
N GLU A 29 -1.45 7.25 4.21
CA GLU A 29 -1.99 6.29 5.18
C GLU A 29 -0.87 5.46 5.85
N LEU A 30 0.16 5.02 5.11
CA LEU A 30 1.35 4.36 5.66
C LEU A 30 2.14 5.29 6.60
N LYS A 31 2.26 6.58 6.29
CA LYS A 31 2.88 7.56 7.19
C LYS A 31 2.10 7.67 8.50
N PHE A 32 0.77 7.73 8.42
CA PHE A 32 -0.09 7.76 9.59
C PHE A 32 0.06 6.48 10.43
N MET A 33 -0.03 5.30 9.81
CA MET A 33 0.11 4.01 10.50
C MET A 33 1.46 3.87 11.20
N ARG A 34 2.56 4.31 10.58
CA ARG A 34 3.87 4.32 11.23
C ARG A 34 3.94 5.26 12.44
N LYS A 35 3.29 6.43 12.37
CA LYS A 35 3.18 7.34 13.51
C LYS A 35 2.34 6.70 14.64
N LEU A 36 1.26 6.00 14.30
CA LEU A 36 0.41 5.28 15.24
C LEU A 36 1.23 4.24 16.03
N VAL A 37 1.98 3.38 15.32
CA VAL A 37 2.86 2.39 15.96
C VAL A 37 3.86 3.07 16.89
N ARG A 38 4.58 4.08 16.38
CA ARG A 38 5.64 4.76 17.15
C ARG A 38 5.12 5.45 18.41
N ASN A 39 4.00 6.15 18.30
CA ASN A 39 3.53 7.04 19.36
C ASN A 39 2.65 6.32 20.40
N HIS A 40 1.92 5.28 19.98
CA HIS A 40 0.91 4.65 20.83
C HIS A 40 1.18 3.20 21.14
N LEU A 41 1.91 2.46 20.30
CA LEU A 41 2.16 1.04 20.58
C LEU A 41 3.48 0.82 21.33
N LEU A 42 4.53 1.56 20.96
CA LEU A 42 5.86 1.38 21.57
C LEU A 42 5.90 1.62 23.10
N TYR A 43 5.02 2.47 23.63
CA TYR A 43 4.99 2.82 25.06
C TYR A 43 4.40 1.72 25.96
N PHE A 44 3.51 0.88 25.43
CA PHE A 44 2.79 -0.15 26.19
C PHE A 44 3.40 -1.56 26.01
N MET A 45 4.62 -1.64 25.48
CA MET A 45 5.26 -2.89 25.11
C MET A 45 6.26 -3.35 26.18
N ASP A 46 5.78 -4.25 27.04
CA ASP A 46 6.62 -5.17 27.81
C ASP A 46 7.30 -6.20 26.87
N GLU A 47 8.30 -6.94 27.36
CA GLU A 47 9.15 -7.86 26.56
C GLU A 47 8.33 -8.88 25.73
N GLU A 48 7.16 -9.30 26.22
CA GLU A 48 6.28 -10.26 25.52
C GLU A 48 5.69 -9.74 24.21
N ARG A 49 5.46 -8.43 24.06
CA ARG A 49 4.82 -7.85 22.85
C ARG A 49 5.80 -7.31 21.83
N HIS A 50 7.08 -7.28 22.17
CA HIS A 50 8.15 -6.79 21.31
C HIS A 50 8.24 -7.50 19.93
N PRO A 51 8.00 -8.83 19.81
CA PRO A 51 8.08 -9.51 18.52
C PRO A 51 7.01 -9.07 17.52
N GLU A 52 5.77 -8.89 17.95
CA GLU A 52 4.66 -8.54 17.07
C GLU A 52 4.76 -7.09 16.57
N THR A 53 5.19 -6.17 17.41
CA THR A 53 5.42 -4.78 16.98
C THR A 53 6.63 -4.65 16.06
N THR A 54 7.66 -5.48 16.26
CA THR A 54 8.79 -5.57 15.33
C THR A 54 8.30 -6.03 13.95
N ARG A 55 7.46 -7.09 13.90
CA ARG A 55 6.84 -7.58 12.66
C ARG A 55 5.97 -6.53 11.98
N LEU A 56 5.16 -5.80 12.74
CA LEU A 56 4.34 -4.70 12.19
C LEU A 56 5.20 -3.58 11.61
N THR A 57 6.26 -3.18 12.32
CA THR A 57 7.18 -2.13 11.86
C THR A 57 7.89 -2.54 10.57
N GLN A 58 8.36 -3.79 10.50
CA GLN A 58 8.96 -4.36 9.29
C GLN A 58 7.97 -4.44 8.13
N GLY A 59 6.74 -4.91 8.39
CA GLY A 59 5.68 -4.97 7.38
C GLY A 59 5.33 -3.59 6.80
N LEU A 60 5.19 -2.57 7.65
CA LEU A 60 4.96 -1.19 7.22
C LEU A 60 6.15 -0.61 6.43
N LEU A 61 7.38 -1.02 6.75
CA LEU A 61 8.57 -0.62 6.00
C LEU A 61 8.61 -1.29 4.62
N SER A 62 8.28 -2.59 4.53
CA SER A 62 8.17 -3.31 3.26
C SER A 62 7.13 -2.64 2.36
N LEU A 63 5.90 -2.45 2.86
CA LEU A 63 4.83 -1.79 2.12
C LEU A 63 5.23 -0.40 1.61
N LYS A 64 5.97 0.38 2.40
CA LYS A 64 6.47 1.68 1.94
C LYS A 64 7.42 1.54 0.74
N ASN A 65 8.32 0.56 0.77
CA ASN A 65 9.28 0.33 -0.30
C ASN A 65 8.59 -0.21 -1.55
N ASP A 66 7.68 -1.17 -1.37
CA ASP A 66 6.90 -1.77 -2.46
C ASP A 66 6.02 -0.72 -3.13
N LEU A 67 5.36 0.14 -2.35
CA LEU A 67 4.54 1.23 -2.86
C LEU A 67 5.36 2.22 -3.70
N ARG A 68 6.60 2.54 -3.29
CA ARG A 68 7.49 3.41 -4.06
C ARG A 68 7.82 2.78 -5.41
N THR A 69 8.20 1.50 -5.41
CA THR A 69 8.51 0.76 -6.65
C THR A 69 7.30 0.73 -7.58
N ILE A 70 6.10 0.51 -7.04
CA ILE A 70 4.84 0.53 -7.82
C ILE A 70 4.57 1.93 -8.39
N GLU A 71 4.71 2.98 -7.57
CA GLU A 71 4.55 4.39 -8.00
C GLU A 71 5.48 4.72 -9.17
N ASP A 72 6.74 4.28 -9.10
CA ASP A 72 7.74 4.49 -10.15
C ASP A 72 7.39 3.71 -11.43
N ASN A 73 6.98 2.44 -11.31
CA ASN A 73 6.58 1.61 -12.46
C ASN A 73 5.33 2.17 -13.18
N ILE A 74 4.35 2.72 -12.44
CA ILE A 74 3.17 3.34 -13.06
C ILE A 74 3.58 4.60 -13.83
N ARG A 75 4.49 5.41 -13.29
CA ARG A 75 4.99 6.60 -13.99
C ARG A 75 5.76 6.26 -15.26
N GLU A 76 6.58 5.22 -15.21
CA GLU A 76 7.30 4.71 -16.37
C GLU A 76 6.31 4.25 -17.45
N HIS A 77 5.30 3.46 -17.08
CA HIS A 77 4.24 3.02 -17.97
C HIS A 77 3.45 4.18 -18.62
N GLU A 78 3.14 5.23 -17.85
CA GLU A 78 2.52 6.45 -18.39
C GLU A 78 3.44 7.21 -19.37
N SER A 79 4.76 7.12 -19.20
CA SER A 79 5.72 7.65 -20.17
C SER A 79 5.74 6.82 -21.46
N HIS A 80 5.56 5.50 -21.36
CA HIS A 80 5.42 4.61 -22.52
C HIS A 80 4.16 4.89 -23.32
N LEU A 81 3.06 5.28 -22.66
CA LEU A 81 1.85 5.71 -23.35
C LEU A 81 2.11 6.91 -24.28
N LYS A 82 2.84 7.93 -23.81
CA LYS A 82 3.21 9.09 -24.65
C LYS A 82 3.97 8.65 -25.90
N THR A 83 4.90 7.72 -25.74
CA THR A 83 5.70 7.16 -26.84
C THR A 83 4.85 6.33 -27.81
N LEU A 84 3.85 5.61 -27.29
CA LEU A 84 2.90 4.84 -28.10
C LEU A 84 2.02 5.77 -28.95
N LEU A 85 1.53 6.87 -28.37
CA LEU A 85 0.67 7.83 -29.08
C LEU A 85 1.41 8.57 -30.20
N LEU A 86 2.72 8.83 -30.04
CA LEU A 86 3.55 9.46 -31.07
C LEU A 86 3.84 8.55 -32.27
N ALA A 87 3.97 7.24 -32.04
CA ALA A 87 4.33 6.28 -33.08
C ALA A 87 3.73 4.91 -32.79
N ARG A 88 2.45 4.75 -33.14
CA ARG A 88 1.66 3.55 -32.87
C ARG A 88 2.07 2.40 -33.80
N THR A 89 2.60 1.33 -33.21
CA THR A 89 2.84 0.05 -33.90
C THR A 89 2.23 -1.08 -33.09
N GLU A 90 1.81 -2.16 -33.75
CA GLU A 90 1.22 -3.33 -33.08
C GLU A 90 2.15 -3.89 -32.00
N ARG A 91 3.46 -3.95 -32.27
CA ARG A 91 4.47 -4.39 -31.31
C ARG A 91 4.51 -3.52 -30.05
N LYS A 92 4.49 -2.19 -30.20
CA LYS A 92 4.51 -1.27 -29.06
C LYS A 92 3.22 -1.34 -28.25
N GLU A 93 2.08 -1.46 -28.92
CA GLU A 93 0.79 -1.60 -28.23
C GLU A 93 0.72 -2.92 -27.44
N LYS A 94 1.17 -4.03 -28.02
CA LYS A 94 1.26 -5.32 -27.30
C LYS A 94 2.19 -5.25 -26.09
N ALA A 95 3.33 -4.56 -26.20
CA ALA A 95 4.25 -4.37 -25.08
C ALA A 95 3.61 -3.54 -23.96
N PHE A 96 2.99 -2.40 -24.30
CA PHE A 96 2.27 -1.54 -23.37
C PHE A 96 1.15 -2.29 -22.62
N ARG A 97 0.36 -3.09 -23.34
CA ARG A 97 -0.73 -3.89 -22.73
C ARG A 97 -0.20 -4.96 -21.77
N ARG A 98 0.94 -5.58 -22.08
CA ARG A 98 1.58 -6.56 -21.19
C ARG A 98 2.08 -5.92 -19.91
N GLU A 99 2.76 -4.78 -20.04
CA GLU A 99 3.20 -3.98 -18.90
C GLU A 99 2.02 -3.59 -18.00
N HIS A 100 0.91 -3.14 -18.60
CA HIS A 100 -0.31 -2.81 -17.84
C HIS A 100 -0.85 -4.01 -17.05
N GLY A 101 -0.88 -5.20 -17.66
CA GLY A 101 -1.30 -6.42 -16.96
C GLY A 101 -0.35 -6.80 -15.81
N SER A 102 0.96 -6.58 -15.96
CA SER A 102 1.93 -6.77 -14.88
C SER A 102 1.71 -5.77 -13.74
N LEU A 103 1.43 -4.50 -14.04
CA LEU A 103 1.06 -3.51 -13.03
C LEU A 103 -0.21 -3.88 -12.28
N GLU A 104 -1.24 -4.35 -12.99
CA GLU A 104 -2.49 -4.79 -12.39
C GLU A 104 -2.26 -5.92 -11.37
N HIS A 105 -1.40 -6.88 -11.70
CA HIS A 105 -1.03 -7.95 -10.78
C HIS A 105 -0.26 -7.42 -9.55
N LEU A 106 0.74 -6.57 -9.76
CA LEU A 106 1.56 -5.99 -8.66
C LEU A 106 0.71 -5.17 -7.70
N ILE A 107 -0.19 -4.33 -8.22
CA ILE A 107 -1.10 -3.50 -7.42
C ILE A 107 -2.10 -4.37 -6.68
N GLY A 108 -2.62 -5.43 -7.32
CA GLY A 108 -3.49 -6.41 -6.68
C GLY A 108 -2.82 -7.08 -5.49
N GLN A 109 -1.59 -7.56 -5.65
CA GLN A 109 -0.81 -8.17 -4.58
C GLN A 109 -0.53 -7.17 -3.44
N PHE A 110 -0.04 -5.98 -3.78
CA PHE A 110 0.20 -4.92 -2.81
C PHE A 110 -1.05 -4.59 -2.01
N THR A 111 -2.22 -4.52 -2.66
CA THR A 111 -3.49 -4.20 -2.01
C THR A 111 -3.87 -5.23 -0.95
N GLU A 112 -3.62 -6.51 -1.19
CA GLU A 112 -3.91 -7.57 -0.21
C GLU A 112 -2.93 -7.57 0.97
N ASP A 113 -1.64 -7.38 0.70
CA ASP A 113 -0.61 -7.25 1.75
C ASP A 113 -0.86 -6.00 2.61
N TYR A 114 -1.27 -4.91 1.96
CA TYR A 114 -1.66 -3.65 2.57
C TYR A 114 -2.84 -3.83 3.53
N LYS A 115 -3.94 -4.41 3.05
CA LYS A 115 -5.13 -4.69 3.87
C LYS A 115 -4.81 -5.61 5.03
N THR A 116 -4.00 -6.64 4.80
CA THR A 116 -3.60 -7.61 5.84
C THR A 116 -2.82 -6.92 6.95
N THR A 117 -1.82 -6.10 6.59
CA THR A 117 -1.02 -5.35 7.56
C THR A 117 -1.86 -4.32 8.31
N LYS A 118 -2.75 -3.60 7.62
CA LYS A 118 -3.67 -2.63 8.22
C LYS A 118 -4.60 -3.27 9.25
N LYS A 119 -5.18 -4.44 8.93
CA LYS A 119 -6.04 -5.19 9.86
C LYS A 119 -5.29 -5.61 11.13
N LYS A 120 -4.04 -6.10 10.99
CA LYS A 120 -3.19 -6.45 12.14
C LYS A 120 -2.92 -5.22 13.01
N LEU A 121 -2.53 -4.11 12.40
CA LEU A 121 -2.29 -2.87 13.13
C LEU A 121 -3.51 -2.41 13.94
N PHE A 122 -4.70 -2.45 13.34
CA PHE A 122 -5.92 -2.03 14.04
C PHE A 122 -6.28 -2.94 15.22
N ARG A 123 -6.00 -4.25 15.11
CA ARG A 123 -6.17 -5.18 16.23
C ARG A 123 -5.24 -4.84 17.38
N GLU A 124 -3.96 -4.61 17.10
CA GLU A 124 -2.99 -4.25 18.14
C GLU A 124 -3.30 -2.89 18.76
N ALA A 125 -3.72 -1.91 17.95
CA ALA A 125 -4.15 -0.61 18.45
C ALA A 125 -5.36 -0.71 19.37
N ASP A 126 -6.37 -1.52 19.02
CA ASP A 126 -7.54 -1.73 19.88
C ASP A 126 -7.18 -2.42 21.20
N ALA A 127 -6.26 -3.39 21.18
CA ALA A 127 -5.76 -4.05 22.39
C ALA A 127 -5.06 -3.06 23.33
N VAL A 128 -4.15 -2.25 22.81
CA VAL A 128 -3.41 -1.25 23.60
C VAL A 128 -4.34 -0.17 24.16
N LEU A 129 -5.29 0.33 23.36
CA LEU A 129 -6.24 1.35 23.83
C LEU A 129 -7.15 0.85 24.97
N LYS A 130 -7.53 -0.44 24.94
CA LYS A 130 -8.30 -1.05 26.03
C LYS A 130 -7.49 -1.12 27.32
N GLU A 131 -6.23 -1.52 27.25
CA GLU A 131 -5.33 -1.58 28.40
C GLU A 131 -5.05 -0.21 29.00
N GLU A 132 -4.78 0.79 28.17
CA GLU A 132 -4.58 2.17 28.62
C GLU A 132 -5.81 2.68 29.39
N LYS A 133 -7.01 2.40 28.89
CA LYS A 133 -8.26 2.79 29.55
C LYS A 133 -8.40 2.13 30.93
N VAL A 134 -8.08 0.85 31.05
CA VAL A 134 -8.10 0.12 32.33
C VAL A 134 -7.08 0.69 33.30
N GLN A 135 -5.84 0.91 32.86
CA GLN A 135 -4.78 1.53 33.68
C GLN A 135 -5.19 2.90 34.24
N ARG A 136 -5.77 3.77 33.39
CA ARG A 136 -6.27 5.08 33.82
C ARG A 136 -7.36 4.97 34.90
N LEU A 137 -8.30 4.03 34.76
CA LEU A 137 -9.36 3.83 35.75
C LEU A 137 -8.81 3.36 37.10
N ILE A 138 -7.82 2.46 37.08
CA ILE A 138 -7.15 1.99 38.31
C ILE A 138 -6.43 3.16 38.99
N SER A 139 -5.71 3.99 38.23
CA SER A 139 -5.00 5.16 38.78
C SER A 139 -5.89 6.27 39.34
N LEU A 140 -7.19 6.28 38.99
CA LEU A 140 -8.18 7.23 39.51
C LEU A 140 -8.93 6.70 40.73
N ALA A 141 -8.87 5.38 40.98
CA ALA A 141 -9.61 4.70 42.04
C ALA A 141 -8.77 4.39 43.29
N GLY A 142 -7.45 4.59 43.24
CA GLY A 142 -6.50 4.47 44.35
C GLY A 142 -5.95 5.83 44.76
#